data_AF-A0A9D8EFQ5-F1
#
_entry.id   AF-A0A9D8EFQ5-F1
#
_cell.length_a   1.000
_cell.length_b   1.000
_cell.length_c   1.000
_cell.angle_alpha   90.00
_cell.angle_beta   90.00
_cell.angle_gamma   90.00
#
_symmetry.space_group_name_H-M   'P 1'
#
loop_
_entity.id
_entity.type
_entity.pdbx_description
1 polymer ?
#
loop_
_entity_poly.entity_id
_entity_poly.type
_entity_poly.pdbx_seq_one_letter_code
_entity_poly.pdbx_strand_id
1 'polypeptide(L)' 'MYKCADCGNIEKFEGYAEEKGNAFIYQDNISKDNYKRYTWIFNISDKSWNSSFRILKCSKCSSGNITKL' A
#
# COMPACT_ATOMS: atom_id res chain seq x y z
N MET A 1 -1.26 8.33 15.54
CA MET A 1 0.01 8.54 14.80
C MET A 1 1.03 7.51 15.31
N TYR A 2 2.22 7.33 14.72
CA TYR A 2 3.21 6.35 15.24
C TYR A 2 4.57 6.99 15.47
N LYS A 3 5.30 6.51 16.47
CA LYS A 3 6.66 6.95 16.82
C LYS A 3 7.52 5.74 17.16
N CYS A 4 8.75 5.70 16.65
CA CYS A 4 9.76 4.77 17.11
C CYS A 4 10.27 5.20 18.48
N ALA A 5 10.17 4.32 19.49
CA ALA A 5 10.62 4.61 20.85
C ALA A 5 12.15 4.77 20.92
N ASP A 6 12.90 4.06 20.08
CA ASP A 6 14.35 4.00 20.18
C ASP A 6 15.07 5.17 19.49
N CYS A 7 14.61 5.59 18.30
CA CYS A 7 15.27 6.68 17.55
C CYS A 7 14.40 7.93 17.35
N GLY A 8 13.17 7.93 17.87
CA GLY A 8 12.25 9.06 17.80
C GLY A 8 11.63 9.33 16.44
N ASN A 9 11.93 8.53 15.41
CA ASN A 9 11.38 8.68 14.06
C ASN A 9 9.84 8.61 14.06
N ILE A 10 9.21 9.53 13.33
CA ILE A 10 7.75 9.63 13.15
C ILE A 10 7.35 9.65 11.66
N GLU A 11 8.32 9.64 10.74
CA GLU A 11 8.07 9.91 9.32
C GLU A 11 7.76 8.64 8.53
N LYS A 12 8.63 7.62 8.64
CA LYS A 12 8.56 6.44 7.78
C LYS A 12 8.77 5.13 8.55
N PHE A 13 7.88 4.18 8.31
CA PHE A 13 7.95 2.83 8.88
C PHE A 13 7.80 1.78 7.79
N GLU A 14 8.39 0.61 8.01
CA GLU A 14 8.14 -0.57 7.20
C GLU A 14 6.99 -1.37 7.81
N GLY A 15 6.10 -1.85 6.97
CA GLY A 15 4.88 -2.52 7.38
C GLY A 15 4.23 -3.32 6.27
N TYR A 16 3.15 -4.01 6.61
CA TYR A 16 2.24 -4.64 5.67
C TYR A 16 1.02 -3.75 5.48
N ALA A 17 0.54 -3.65 4.25
CA ALA A 17 -0.74 -3.05 3.91
C ALA A 17 -1.55 -4.07 3.10
N GLU A 18 -2.83 -4.18 3.40
CA GLU A 18 -3.78 -5.04 2.71
C GLU A 18 -5.00 -4.20 2.33
N GLU A 19 -5.41 -4.31 1.06
CA GLU A 19 -6.61 -3.67 0.55
C GLU A 19 -7.58 -4.75 0.07
N LYS A 20 -8.82 -4.71 0.56
CA LYS A 20 -9.88 -5.67 0.24
C LYS A 20 -11.12 -4.92 -0.19
N GLY A 21 -11.62 -5.25 -1.38
CA GLY A 21 -12.88 -4.71 -1.88
C GLY A 21 -13.16 -5.19 -3.29
N ASN A 22 -14.36 -4.85 -3.77
CA ASN A 22 -14.73 -5.08 -5.15
C ASN A 22 -14.12 -4.00 -6.04
N ALA A 23 -13.53 -4.40 -7.16
CA ALA A 23 -13.01 -3.49 -8.17
C ALA A 23 -13.48 -3.93 -9.56
N PHE A 24 -13.83 -2.97 -10.40
CA PHE A 24 -13.94 -3.24 -11.83
C PHE A 24 -12.53 -3.29 -12.42
N ILE A 25 -12.24 -4.39 -13.10
CA ILE A 25 -10.94 -4.62 -13.75
C ILE A 25 -11.15 -4.44 -15.25
N TYR A 26 -10.52 -3.42 -15.81
CA TYR A 26 -10.52 -3.17 -17.24
C TYR A 26 -9.17 -3.57 -17.82
N GLN A 27 -9.21 -4.43 -18.83
CA GLN A 27 -8.04 -4.71 -19.65
C GLN A 27 -8.07 -3.76 -20.84
N ASP A 28 -7.08 -2.87 -20.89
CA ASP A 28 -6.88 -2.03 -22.07
C ASP A 28 -5.81 -2.67 -22.97
N ASN A 29 -6.10 -2.70 -24.27
CA ASN A 29 -5.19 -3.22 -25.28
C ASN A 29 -4.56 -2.03 -26.01
N ILE A 30 -3.36 -1.66 -25.59
CA ILE A 30 -2.59 -0.64 -26.29
C ILE A 30 -1.88 -1.32 -27.45
N SER A 31 -2.57 -1.39 -28.60
CA SER A 31 -1.95 -1.82 -29.86
C SER A 31 -1.27 -0.62 -30.52
N LYS A 32 0.01 -0.41 -30.22
CA LYS A 32 0.91 0.40 -31.07
C LYS A 32 2.07 -0.49 -31.52
N ASP A 33 2.29 -0.52 -32.83
CA ASP A 33 3.47 -1.09 -33.48
C ASP A 33 3.74 -2.59 -33.24
N ASN A 34 2.79 -3.46 -33.64
CA ASN A 34 2.94 -4.93 -33.63
C ASN A 34 3.27 -5.59 -32.29
N TYR A 35 3.34 -4.83 -31.19
CA TYR A 35 3.47 -5.33 -29.81
C TYR A 35 2.16 -5.11 -29.07
N LYS A 36 1.54 -6.20 -28.59
CA LYS A 36 0.38 -6.12 -27.69
C LYS A 36 0.89 -5.82 -26.28
N ARG A 37 0.67 -4.59 -25.79
CA ARG A 37 0.85 -4.25 -24.38
C ARG A 37 -0.51 -4.22 -23.72
N TYR A 38 -0.67 -5.06 -22.69
CA TYR A 38 -1.87 -5.06 -21.86
C TYR A 38 -1.62 -4.20 -20.63
N THR A 39 -2.48 -3.23 -20.40
CA THR A 39 -2.51 -2.45 -19.15
C THR A 39 -3.78 -2.75 -18.40
N TRP A 40 -3.66 -2.89 -17.08
CA TRP A 40 -4.77 -3.17 -16.18
C TRP A 40 -5.12 -1.89 -15.44
N ILE A 41 -6.37 -1.46 -15.54
CA ILE A 41 -6.90 -0.32 -14.78
C ILE A 41 -7.90 -0.87 -13.77
N PHE A 42 -7.68 -0.53 -12.50
CA PHE A 42 -8.56 -0.88 -11.40
C PHE A 42 -9.40 0.34 -11.05
N ASN A 43 -10.72 0.26 -11.24
CA ASN A 43 -11.65 1.27 -10.76
C ASN A 43 -12.35 0.75 -9.51
N ILE A 44 -12.11 1.42 -8.38
CA ILE A 44 -12.66 1.01 -7.09
C ILE A 44 -14.11 1.49 -7.03
N SER A 45 -15.05 0.56 -7.04
CA SER A 45 -16.48 0.88 -7.20
C SER A 45 -17.29 0.87 -5.91
N ASP A 46 -16.70 0.45 -4.78
CA ASP A 46 -17.50 0.06 -3.62
C ASP A 46 -17.25 0.92 -2.37
N LYS A 47 -18.34 1.21 -1.68
CA LYS A 47 -18.37 1.76 -0.31
C LYS A 47 -17.85 0.76 0.73
N SER A 48 -17.67 -0.51 0.34
CA SER A 48 -17.13 -1.59 1.19
C SER A 48 -15.61 -1.73 1.14
N TRP A 49 -14.88 -0.81 0.50
CA TRP A 49 -13.42 -0.85 0.47
C TRP A 49 -12.87 -0.79 1.89
N ASN A 50 -12.13 -1.83 2.28
CA ASN A 50 -11.52 -1.94 3.60
C ASN A 50 -10.01 -2.06 3.43
N SER A 51 -9.28 -1.15 4.05
CA SER A 51 -7.84 -1.20 4.14
C SER A 51 -7.41 -1.50 5.57
N SER A 52 -6.47 -2.42 5.69
CA SER A 52 -5.80 -2.69 6.96
C SER A 52 -4.30 -2.56 6.75
N PHE A 53 -3.60 -2.17 7.81
CA PHE A 53 -2.15 -2.11 7.78
C PHE A 53 -1.58 -2.45 9.14
N ARG A 54 -0.35 -2.94 9.13
CA ARG A 54 0.43 -3.26 10.33
C ARG A 54 1.82 -2.72 10.16
N ILE A 55 2.24 -1.89 11.12
CA ILE A 55 3.62 -1.43 11.21
C ILE A 55 4.46 -2.52 11.87
N LEU A 56 5.63 -2.81 11.28
CA LEU A 56 6.55 -3.83 11.76
C LEU A 56 7.79 -3.22 12.39
N LYS A 57 8.41 -2.25 11.70
CA LYS A 57 9.68 -1.68 12.13
C LYS A 57 9.91 -0.26 11.64
N CYS A 58 10.76 0.46 12.34
CA CYS A 58 11.22 1.78 11.98
C CYS A 58 12.16 1.70 10.77
N SER A 59 11.89 2.46 9.72
CA SER A 59 12.76 2.47 8.53
C SER A 59 14.17 3.02 8.80
N LYS A 60 14.31 3.90 9.81
CA LYS A 60 15.59 4.54 10.16
C LYS A 60 16.55 3.65 10.96
N CYS A 61 16.05 2.92 11.96
CA CYS A 61 16.89 2.12 12.87
C CYS A 61 16.54 0.63 12.90
N SER A 62 15.60 0.18 12.06
CA SER A 62 15.09 -1.20 12.01
C SER A 62 14.45 -1.73 13.29
N SER A 63 14.27 -0.91 14.32
CA SER A 63 13.62 -1.32 15.57
C SER A 63 12.14 -1.62 15.41
N GLY A 64 11.66 -2.67 16.09
CA GLY A 64 10.24 -3.00 16.24
C GLY A 64 9.52 -2.25 17.37
N ASN A 65 10.23 -1.44 18.16
CA ASN A 65 9.64 -0.68 19.27
C ASN A 65 8.88 0.54 18.75
N ILE A 66 7.64 0.32 18.33
CA ILE A 66 6.76 1.35 17.78
C ILE A 66 5.60 1.62 18.73
N THR A 67 5.45 2.88 19.12
CA THR A 67 4.36 3.34 19.98
C THR A 67 3.31 4.08 19.15
N LYS A 68 2.03 3.78 19.42
CA LYS A 68 0.91 4.54 18.87
C LYS A 68 0.72 5.81 19.72
N LEU A 69 0.76 6.96 19.06
CA LEU A 69 0.40 8.27 19.60
C LEU A 69 -1.10 8.52 19.40
#